data_AF-A0AAX0WQI4-F1
#
_entry.id   AF-A0AAX0WQI4-F1
#
_cell.length_a   1.000
_cell.length_b   1.000
_cell.length_c   1.000
_cell.angle_alpha   90.00
_cell.angle_beta   90.00
_cell.angle_gamma   90.00
#
_symmetry.space_group_name_H-M   'P 1'
#
loop_
_entity.id
_entity.type
_entity.pdbx_description
1 polymer ?
#
loop_
_entity_poly.entity_id
_entity_poly.type
_entity_poly.pdbx_seq_one_letter_code
_entity_poly.pdbx_strand_id
1 'polypeptide(L)'
;MTLRSLSPALAALLFPGALHAAPVFLENVSESGGWYDCNKKTKWTWGTKPHPTNPLNPPVSARPNEWLYLPYDQNICWAAAASNVLQWWQDTRSDLKSATPNGKSATYDVMPQVAQLAIYQTISTSWTNSGGSVEQAYNW
;
A
#
# COMPACT_ATOMS: atom_id res chain seq x y z
N MET A 1 -26.90 55.36 -15.30
CA MET A 1 -27.02 54.10 -14.53
C MET A 1 -26.02 53.12 -15.14
N THR A 2 -24.77 53.19 -14.68
CA THR A 2 -23.67 52.38 -15.21
C THR A 2 -23.52 51.14 -14.33
N LEU A 3 -23.96 49.98 -14.84
CA LEU A 3 -23.65 48.69 -14.22
C LEU A 3 -22.13 48.48 -14.31
N ARG A 4 -21.46 48.62 -13.17
CA ARG A 4 -20.05 48.24 -13.01
C ARG A 4 -19.97 46.72 -13.14
N SER A 5 -19.15 46.25 -14.08
CA SER A 5 -18.83 44.84 -14.21
C SER A 5 -18.15 44.36 -12.93
N LEU A 6 -18.79 43.43 -12.24
CA LEU A 6 -18.13 42.64 -11.20
C LEU A 6 -17.19 41.68 -11.93
N SER A 7 -15.88 41.85 -11.71
CA SER A 7 -14.84 40.98 -12.27
C SER A 7 -15.15 39.51 -11.96
N PRO A 8 -15.03 38.59 -12.94
CA PRO A 8 -15.21 37.15 -12.73
C PRO A 8 -14.21 36.55 -11.72
N ALA A 9 -13.16 37.29 -11.36
CA ALA A 9 -12.20 36.93 -10.32
C ALA A 9 -12.81 36.80 -8.92
N LEU A 10 -13.92 37.49 -8.61
CA LEU A 10 -14.54 37.42 -7.28
C LEU A 10 -15.40 36.15 -7.09
N ALA A 11 -15.89 35.56 -8.17
CA ALA A 11 -16.64 34.29 -8.12
C ALA A 11 -15.72 33.09 -7.82
N ALA A 12 -14.43 33.17 -8.13
CA ALA A 12 -13.44 32.12 -7.85
C ALA A 12 -13.08 31.99 -6.35
N LEU A 13 -13.34 33.04 -5.54
CA LEU A 13 -13.08 33.05 -4.09
C LEU A 13 -14.18 32.37 -3.25
N LEU A 14 -15.30 31.98 -3.87
CA LEU A 14 -16.45 31.37 -3.20
C LEU A 14 -16.54 29.84 -3.41
N PHE A 15 -15.53 29.21 -4.01
CA PHE A 15 -15.48 27.75 -4.16
C PHE A 15 -14.56 27.12 -3.09
N PRO A 16 -15.09 26.62 -1.96
CA PRO A 16 -14.38 25.58 -1.22
C PRO A 16 -14.54 24.28 -2.01
N GLY A 17 -13.66 24.03 -2.98
CA GLY A 17 -13.94 23.01 -3.98
C GLY A 17 -12.72 22.35 -4.60
N ALA A 18 -11.81 21.79 -3.80
CA ALA A 18 -10.92 20.72 -4.26
C ALA A 18 -10.43 19.87 -3.07
N LEU A 19 -11.34 19.15 -2.40
CA LEU A 19 -10.99 18.14 -1.40
C LEU A 19 -11.58 16.80 -1.84
N HIS A 20 -11.24 16.30 -3.03
CA HIS A 20 -11.89 15.09 -3.53
C HIS A 20 -10.87 14.09 -4.09
N ALA A 21 -10.25 13.31 -3.21
CA ALA A 21 -9.86 11.96 -3.58
C ALA A 21 -11.14 11.13 -3.65
N ALA A 22 -11.55 10.72 -4.86
CA ALA A 22 -12.62 9.76 -5.07
C ALA A 22 -12.20 8.64 -6.02
N PRO A 23 -11.28 7.74 -5.62
CA PRO A 23 -11.18 6.43 -6.25
C PRO A 23 -12.17 5.46 -5.59
N VAL A 24 -12.76 4.54 -6.40
CA VAL A 24 -13.05 3.12 -6.08
C VAL A 24 -14.13 2.56 -7.03
N PHE A 25 -13.81 1.47 -7.73
CA PHE A 25 -14.61 0.24 -7.72
C PHE A 25 -13.64 -0.94 -7.80
N LEU A 26 -13.90 -1.96 -6.98
CA LEU A 26 -13.00 -3.07 -6.74
C LEU A 26 -13.85 -4.33 -6.54
N GLU A 27 -13.91 -5.16 -7.57
CA GLU A 27 -14.15 -6.60 -7.42
C GLU A 27 -13.15 -7.32 -8.33
N ASN A 28 -12.51 -8.36 -7.79
CA ASN A 28 -11.50 -9.19 -8.47
C ASN A 28 -10.31 -8.39 -9.03
N VAL A 29 -9.52 -7.75 -8.16
CA VAL A 29 -8.10 -7.55 -8.52
C VAL A 29 -7.59 -8.98 -8.81
N SER A 30 -7.25 -9.24 -10.07
CA SER A 30 -7.43 -10.54 -10.71
C SER A 30 -7.03 -11.77 -9.88
N GLU A 31 -7.87 -12.81 -9.79
CA GLU A 31 -7.46 -14.10 -9.22
C GLU A 31 -6.49 -14.88 -10.13
N SER A 32 -6.23 -14.38 -11.35
CA SER A 32 -5.18 -14.92 -12.22
C SER A 32 -3.82 -14.43 -11.72
N GLY A 33 -2.91 -15.38 -11.42
CA GLY A 33 -1.55 -15.08 -11.01
C GLY A 33 -0.79 -14.15 -11.98
N GLY A 34 0.34 -13.61 -11.51
CA GLY A 34 1.21 -12.72 -12.29
C GLY A 34 1.15 -11.24 -11.91
N TRP A 35 0.41 -10.86 -10.87
CA TRP A 35 0.45 -9.53 -10.27
C TRP A 35 0.39 -9.64 -8.74
N TYR A 36 0.88 -8.60 -8.06
CA TYR A 36 1.04 -8.56 -6.61
C TYR A 36 0.53 -7.22 -6.06
N ASP A 37 -0.17 -7.26 -4.94
CA ASP A 37 -0.60 -6.08 -4.16
C ASP A 37 -0.05 -6.17 -2.75
N CYS A 38 1.26 -5.90 -2.63
CA CYS A 38 1.92 -5.85 -1.34
C CYS A 38 1.34 -4.71 -0.49
N ASN A 39 0.85 -5.08 0.70
CA ASN A 39 0.16 -4.16 1.58
C ASN A 39 1.09 -3.62 2.68
N LYS A 40 1.09 -2.31 2.85
CA LYS A 40 1.76 -1.64 3.98
C LYS A 40 1.00 -1.90 5.28
N LYS A 41 1.69 -2.18 6.37
CA LYS A 41 1.20 -2.22 7.76
C LYS A 41 0.33 -0.99 8.06
N THR A 42 0.78 0.18 7.65
CA THR A 42 0.11 1.47 7.87
C THR A 42 -1.20 1.68 7.10
N LYS A 43 -1.53 0.82 6.12
CA LYS A 43 -2.87 0.77 5.49
C LYS A 43 -3.96 0.40 6.51
N TRP A 44 -3.58 -0.30 7.58
CA TRP A 44 -4.52 -0.91 8.52
C TRP A 44 -4.62 -0.08 9.81
N THR A 45 -5.73 0.63 9.95
CA THR A 45 -6.13 1.28 11.20
C THR A 45 -6.83 0.26 12.10
N TRP A 46 -6.32 0.10 13.32
CA TRP A 46 -6.83 -0.87 14.29
C TRP A 46 -7.48 -0.13 15.45
N GLY A 47 -8.69 -0.53 15.82
CA GLY A 47 -9.35 -0.02 17.01
C GLY A 47 -9.64 1.48 16.98
N THR A 48 -10.55 1.92 16.10
CA THR A 48 -11.62 2.89 16.38
C THR A 48 -12.36 3.20 15.08
N LYS A 49 -13.62 2.77 15.04
CA LYS A 49 -14.60 2.85 13.94
C LYS A 49 -14.21 2.09 12.66
N PRO A 50 -15.16 1.32 12.06
CA PRO A 50 -15.03 0.91 10.67
C PRO A 50 -14.78 2.18 9.84
N HIS A 51 -13.84 2.14 8.90
CA HIS A 51 -13.84 3.15 7.85
C HIS A 51 -15.24 3.10 7.22
N PRO A 52 -16.05 4.18 7.21
CA PRO A 52 -17.49 4.05 6.94
C PRO A 52 -17.88 3.59 5.53
N THR A 53 -16.93 3.27 4.65
CA THR A 53 -17.19 3.09 3.22
C THR A 53 -16.27 2.11 2.48
N ASN A 54 -15.50 1.24 3.16
CA ASN A 54 -14.71 0.22 2.43
C ASN A 54 -15.18 -1.23 2.71
N PRO A 55 -16.06 -1.80 1.86
CA PRO A 55 -16.48 -3.21 1.92
C PRO A 55 -15.33 -4.22 1.82
N LEU A 56 -14.14 -3.79 1.37
CA LEU A 56 -13.00 -4.66 1.06
C LEU A 56 -12.06 -4.89 2.24
N ASN A 57 -12.24 -4.15 3.34
CA ASN A 57 -11.46 -4.32 4.57
C ASN A 57 -12.44 -4.61 5.71
N PRO A 58 -12.86 -5.87 5.93
CA PRO A 58 -13.67 -6.20 7.09
C PRO A 58 -12.92 -5.77 8.36
N PRO A 59 -13.61 -5.21 9.36
CA PRO A 59 -12.98 -4.87 10.63
C PRO A 59 -12.41 -6.15 11.25
N VAL A 60 -11.09 -6.29 11.25
CA VAL A 60 -10.41 -7.40 11.91
C VAL A 60 -10.50 -7.13 13.42
N SER A 61 -11.24 -8.00 14.12
CA SER A 61 -11.71 -7.80 15.49
C SER A 61 -10.60 -7.79 16.54
N ALA A 62 -9.41 -8.30 16.22
CA ALA A 62 -8.22 -8.22 17.07
C ALA A 62 -6.95 -8.19 16.22
N ARG A 63 -5.96 -7.39 16.65
CA ARG A 63 -4.64 -7.32 16.03
C ARG A 63 -3.84 -8.58 16.42
N PRO A 64 -3.33 -9.37 15.46
CA PRO A 64 -2.46 -10.50 15.77
C PRO A 64 -1.09 -10.03 16.27
N ASN A 65 -0.40 -10.84 17.08
CA ASN A 65 0.89 -10.48 17.67
C ASN A 65 1.96 -10.24 16.60
N GLU A 66 1.91 -10.98 15.51
CA GLU A 66 2.75 -10.91 14.32
C GLU A 66 2.75 -9.51 13.70
N TRP A 67 1.63 -8.79 13.80
CA TRP A 67 1.53 -7.41 13.33
C TRP A 67 2.45 -6.46 14.12
N LEU A 68 2.66 -6.71 15.43
CA LEU A 68 3.49 -5.86 16.28
C LEU A 68 4.96 -5.90 15.85
N TYR A 69 5.41 -7.02 15.30
CA TYR A 69 6.78 -7.22 14.84
C TYR A 69 7.04 -6.70 13.42
N LEU A 70 6.00 -6.29 12.69
CA LEU A 70 6.19 -5.67 11.38
C LEU A 70 6.83 -4.28 11.53
N PRO A 71 7.80 -3.93 10.66
CA PRO A 71 8.42 -2.61 10.68
C PRO A 71 7.40 -1.50 10.37
N TYR A 72 7.73 -0.28 10.79
CA TYR A 72 6.92 0.88 10.46
C TYR A 72 7.20 1.28 9.01
N ASP A 73 6.17 1.34 8.17
CA ASP A 73 6.34 1.37 6.71
C ASP A 73 5.58 2.51 6.00
N GLN A 74 5.20 3.55 6.75
CA GLN A 74 4.39 4.65 6.23
C GLN A 74 4.95 5.28 4.96
N ASN A 75 6.27 5.43 4.87
CA ASN A 75 6.96 6.24 3.86
C ASN A 75 7.71 5.40 2.80
N ILE A 76 7.56 4.07 2.82
CA ILE A 76 8.29 3.16 1.93
C ILE A 76 7.40 2.54 0.84
N CYS A 77 6.51 3.35 0.23
CA CYS A 77 5.70 2.88 -0.90
C CYS A 77 6.55 2.39 -2.08
N TRP A 78 7.76 2.95 -2.25
CA TRP A 78 8.76 2.48 -3.21
C TRP A 78 9.17 1.03 -2.95
N ALA A 79 9.32 0.62 -1.68
CA ALA A 79 9.66 -0.76 -1.32
C ALA A 79 8.51 -1.72 -1.63
N ALA A 80 7.26 -1.30 -1.41
CA ALA A 80 6.08 -2.12 -1.73
C ALA A 80 5.96 -2.31 -3.25
N ALA A 81 6.13 -1.24 -4.03
CA ALA A 81 6.14 -1.29 -5.49
C ALA A 81 7.27 -2.19 -6.02
N ALA A 82 8.48 -2.03 -5.49
CA ALA A 82 9.61 -2.88 -5.86
C ALA A 82 9.36 -4.36 -5.52
N SER A 83 8.78 -4.63 -4.36
CA SER A 83 8.48 -5.99 -3.91
C SER A 83 7.49 -6.70 -4.83
N ASN A 84 6.48 -5.98 -5.35
CA ASN A 84 5.55 -6.55 -6.32
C ASN A 84 6.28 -7.02 -7.60
N VAL A 85 7.20 -6.20 -8.11
CA VAL A 85 7.98 -6.52 -9.31
C VAL A 85 8.99 -7.63 -9.05
N LEU A 86 9.69 -7.58 -7.90
CA LEU A 86 10.67 -8.58 -7.51
C LEU A 86 10.04 -9.94 -7.27
N GLN A 87 8.85 -10.00 -6.66
CA GLN A 87 8.14 -11.25 -6.47
C GLN A 87 7.69 -11.85 -7.81
N TRP A 88 7.15 -11.03 -8.70
CA TRP A 88 6.86 -11.49 -10.06
C TRP A 88 8.11 -12.05 -10.74
N TRP A 89 9.23 -11.32 -10.64
CA TRP A 89 10.49 -11.79 -11.20
C TRP A 89 10.93 -13.11 -10.57
N GLN A 90 10.85 -13.25 -9.25
CA GLN A 90 11.19 -14.48 -8.52
C GLN A 90 10.39 -15.69 -9.05
N ASP A 91 9.09 -15.55 -9.28
CA ASP A 91 8.27 -16.66 -9.79
C ASP A 91 8.65 -17.10 -11.21
N THR A 92 9.28 -16.23 -12.00
CA THR A 92 9.76 -16.56 -13.35
C THR A 92 11.09 -17.31 -13.36
N ARG A 93 11.68 -17.57 -12.19
CA ARG A 93 13.02 -18.15 -12.04
C ARG A 93 12.95 -19.56 -11.45
N SER A 94 13.63 -20.50 -12.09
CA SER A 94 13.83 -21.86 -11.56
C SER A 94 15.15 -22.02 -10.79
N ASP A 95 16.00 -21.00 -10.79
CA ASP A 95 17.36 -21.01 -10.26
C ASP A 95 17.54 -20.19 -8.99
N LEU A 96 16.43 -19.81 -8.33
CA LEU A 96 16.49 -19.10 -7.06
C LEU A 96 17.18 -19.96 -6.00
N LYS A 97 18.06 -19.33 -5.23
CA LYS A 97 18.66 -19.97 -4.05
C LYS A 97 17.58 -20.16 -2.99
N SER A 98 17.68 -21.25 -2.22
CA SER A 98 16.73 -21.52 -1.13
C SER A 98 16.69 -20.43 -0.06
N ALA A 99 17.76 -19.65 0.09
CA ALA A 99 17.84 -18.53 1.02
C ALA A 99 17.22 -17.23 0.48
N THR A 100 16.81 -17.18 -0.79
CA THR A 100 16.15 -16.00 -1.35
C THR A 100 14.80 -15.79 -0.65
N PRO A 101 14.51 -14.59 -0.11
CA PRO A 101 13.21 -14.30 0.49
C PRO A 101 12.15 -14.23 -0.61
N ASN A 102 11.48 -15.36 -0.85
CA ASN A 102 10.52 -15.56 -1.93
C ASN A 102 9.16 -16.01 -1.38
N GLY A 103 8.07 -15.49 -1.95
CA GLY A 103 6.71 -15.86 -1.63
C GLY A 103 6.17 -15.05 -0.46
N LYS A 104 5.31 -15.69 0.33
CA LYS A 104 4.58 -15.04 1.44
C LYS A 104 5.47 -14.92 2.67
N SER A 105 5.37 -13.79 3.38
CA SER A 105 5.98 -13.63 4.70
C SER A 105 5.36 -14.58 5.71
N ALA A 106 6.05 -14.83 6.83
CA ALA A 106 5.50 -15.58 7.96
C ALA A 106 4.23 -14.89 8.55
N THR A 107 4.12 -13.58 8.41
CA THR A 107 2.95 -12.82 8.84
C THR A 107 1.71 -13.05 7.97
N TYR A 108 1.88 -13.60 6.76
CA TYR A 108 0.77 -13.93 5.88
C TYR A 108 -0.15 -14.99 6.47
N ASP A 109 0.40 -16.06 7.06
CA ASP A 109 -0.41 -17.19 7.55
C ASP A 109 -1.39 -16.77 8.64
N VAL A 110 -0.96 -15.84 9.49
CA VAL A 110 -1.77 -15.31 10.59
C VAL A 110 -2.62 -14.12 10.15
N MET A 111 -2.15 -13.37 9.16
CA MET A 111 -2.85 -12.18 8.68
C MET A 111 -2.77 -11.99 7.15
N PRO A 112 -3.56 -12.76 6.38
CA PRO A 112 -3.56 -12.69 4.92
C PRO A 112 -3.96 -11.33 4.35
N GLN A 113 -4.66 -10.51 5.14
CA GLN A 113 -5.10 -9.17 4.72
C GLN A 113 -3.94 -8.15 4.83
N VAL A 114 -3.02 -8.36 5.78
CA VAL A 114 -1.76 -7.60 5.91
C VAL A 114 -0.64 -8.30 5.15
N ALA A 115 -0.96 -9.20 4.22
CA ALA A 115 -0.03 -9.99 3.44
C ALA A 115 1.16 -9.16 2.95
N GLN A 116 2.33 -9.48 3.48
CA GLN A 116 3.60 -8.96 3.01
C GLN A 116 4.33 -10.07 2.27
N LEU A 117 5.01 -9.69 1.20
CA LEU A 117 5.91 -10.60 0.51
C LEU A 117 7.14 -10.80 1.40
N ALA A 118 7.76 -11.97 1.37
CA ALA A 118 8.99 -12.23 2.11
C ALA A 118 10.07 -11.20 1.75
N ILE A 119 10.15 -10.83 0.46
CA ILE A 119 11.04 -9.77 -0.01
C ILE A 119 10.69 -8.40 0.58
N TYR A 120 9.39 -8.07 0.69
CA TYR A 120 8.97 -6.80 1.30
C TYR A 120 9.32 -6.73 2.78
N GLN A 121 9.10 -7.82 3.52
CA GLN A 121 9.48 -7.90 4.93
C GLN A 121 10.99 -7.69 5.10
N THR A 122 11.79 -8.23 4.18
CA THR A 122 13.24 -8.07 4.19
C THR A 122 13.62 -6.61 3.95
N ILE A 123 13.13 -5.98 2.88
CA ILE A 123 13.42 -4.57 2.56
C ILE A 123 12.97 -3.65 3.70
N SER A 124 11.73 -3.82 4.19
CA SER A 124 11.16 -2.95 5.23
C SER A 124 11.83 -3.09 6.60
N THR A 125 12.50 -4.22 6.86
CA THR A 125 13.32 -4.42 8.07
C THR A 125 14.73 -3.85 7.91
N SER A 126 15.28 -3.89 6.70
CA SER A 126 16.64 -3.44 6.42
C SER A 126 16.76 -1.95 6.13
N TRP A 127 15.65 -1.29 5.77
CA TRP A 127 15.63 0.13 5.40
C TRP A 127 14.87 0.97 6.43
N THR A 128 15.31 2.22 6.59
CA THR A 128 14.60 3.17 7.44
C THR A 128 13.25 3.55 6.82
N ASN A 129 12.27 3.92 7.65
CA ASN A 129 10.96 4.40 7.18
C ASN A 129 11.03 5.81 6.57
N SER A 130 11.73 5.92 5.44
CA SER A 130 11.99 7.16 4.74
C SER A 130 11.89 6.97 3.22
N GLY A 131 12.02 8.08 2.49
CA GLY A 131 12.00 8.05 1.04
C GLY A 131 13.13 7.20 0.45
N GLY A 132 12.87 6.64 -0.72
CA GLY A 132 13.78 5.79 -1.50
C GLY A 132 13.20 5.58 -2.90
N SER A 133 13.83 4.73 -3.69
CA SER A 133 13.43 4.46 -5.07
C SER A 133 13.35 2.96 -5.36
N VAL A 134 12.55 2.59 -6.35
CA VAL A 134 12.39 1.18 -6.75
C VAL A 134 13.72 0.63 -7.30
N GLU A 135 14.50 1.46 -7.97
CA GLU A 135 15.80 1.12 -8.53
C GLU A 135 16.82 0.81 -7.43
N GLN A 136 16.78 1.53 -6.31
CA GLN A 136 17.62 1.21 -5.16
C GLN A 136 17.24 -0.15 -4.56
N ALA A 137 15.95 -0.47 -4.50
CA ALA A 137 15.47 -1.75 -4.00
C ALA A 137 15.88 -2.94 -4.89
N TYR A 138 15.88 -2.75 -6.22
CA TYR A 138 16.24 -3.83 -7.16
C TYR A 138 17.71 -4.19 -7.14
N ASN A 139 18.58 -3.21 -6.88
CA ASN A 139 20.03 -3.39 -6.87
C ASN A 139 20.57 -3.89 -5.52
N TRP A 140 19.78 -3.77 -4.46
CA TRP A 140 20.13 -4.17 -3.10
C TRP A 140 19.92 -5.67 -2.91
#